data_AF-A0A496WBR9-F1
#
_entry.id   AF-A0A496WBR9-F1
#
_cell.length_a   1.000
_cell.length_b   1.000
_cell.length_c   1.000
_cell.angle_alpha   90.00
_cell.angle_beta   90.00
_cell.angle_gamma   90.00
#
_symmetry.space_group_name_H-M   'P 1'
#
loop_
_entity.id
_entity.type
_entity.pdbx_description
1 polymer ?
#
loop_
_entity_poly.entity_id
_entity_poly.type
_entity_poly.pdbx_seq_one_letter_code
_entity_poly.pdbx_strand_id
1 'polypeptide(L)'
;DVPSQAEMHADIDKRRDEEDNLPDDYACIEFQGKYTMDLMALTDYPPFDCAGSNEAFFQWKKYKKENIMTFRNHGHKSALTGTMAPDHHTPWRDALDDSLEAYLQTED
;
A
#
# COMPACT_ATOMS: atom_id res chain seq x y z
N ASP A 1 15.88 10.40 -23.20
CA ASP A 1 15.43 11.78 -23.45
C ASP A 1 14.21 12.12 -22.62
N VAL A 2 14.01 13.41 -22.35
CA VAL A 2 12.85 13.92 -21.61
C VAL A 2 12.05 14.87 -22.52
N PRO A 3 10.72 14.97 -22.36
CA PRO A 3 9.88 15.81 -23.21
C PRO A 3 10.14 17.31 -23.00
N SER A 4 9.51 18.15 -23.81
CA SER A 4 9.56 19.61 -23.64
C SER A 4 8.89 20.05 -22.34
N GLN A 5 9.21 21.26 -21.86
CA GLN A 5 8.55 21.82 -20.68
C GLN A 5 7.03 21.91 -20.84
N ALA A 6 6.53 22.25 -22.03
CA ALA A 6 5.09 22.34 -22.29
C ALA A 6 4.39 20.98 -22.14
N GLU A 7 5.00 19.91 -22.67
CA GLU A 7 4.49 18.55 -22.54
C GLU A 7 4.55 18.05 -21.09
N MET A 8 5.61 18.38 -20.34
CA MET A 8 5.70 18.06 -18.91
C MET A 8 4.58 18.73 -18.10
N HIS A 9 4.30 20.01 -18.35
CA HIS A 9 3.23 20.72 -17.65
C HIS A 9 1.86 20.14 -18.01
N ALA A 10 1.64 19.79 -19.28
CA ALA A 10 0.39 19.17 -19.72
C ALA A 10 0.15 17.80 -19.05
N ASP A 11 1.19 16.97 -18.88
CA ASP A 11 1.05 15.70 -18.14
C ASP A 11 0.75 15.93 -16.64
N ILE A 12 1.41 16.91 -16.03
CA ILE A 12 1.16 17.30 -14.62
C ILE A 12 -0.27 17.78 -14.42
N ASP A 13 -0.75 18.70 -15.26
CA ASP A 13 -2.09 19.27 -15.13
C ASP A 13 -3.16 18.22 -15.38
N LYS A 14 -2.96 17.32 -16.36
CA LYS A 14 -3.84 16.16 -16.57
C LYS A 14 -3.95 15.29 -15.32
N ARG A 15 -2.82 14.94 -14.69
CA ARG A 15 -2.82 14.10 -13.48
C ARG A 15 -3.50 14.80 -12.30
N ARG A 16 -3.32 16.11 -12.16
CA ARG A 16 -4.00 16.91 -11.14
C ARG A 16 -5.52 16.89 -11.36
N ASP A 17 -5.97 17.11 -12.59
CA ASP A 17 -7.39 17.05 -12.94
C ASP A 17 -7.97 15.66 -12.67
N GLU A 18 -7.24 14.58 -12.98
CA GLU A 18 -7.65 13.21 -12.66
C GLU A 18 -7.76 12.99 -11.14
N GLU A 19 -6.79 13.43 -10.35
CA GLU A 19 -6.77 13.31 -8.89
C GLU A 19 -7.89 14.12 -8.21
N ASP A 20 -8.12 15.36 -8.65
CA ASP A 20 -9.15 16.26 -8.11
C ASP A 20 -10.59 15.72 -8.31
N ASN A 21 -10.78 14.82 -9.27
CA ASN A 21 -12.08 14.22 -9.60
C ASN A 21 -12.27 12.80 -9.04
N LEU A 22 -11.36 12.30 -8.19
CA LEU A 22 -11.51 10.97 -7.58
C LEU A 22 -12.66 10.93 -6.57
N PRO A 23 -13.55 9.92 -6.64
CA PRO A 23 -14.79 9.90 -5.86
C PRO A 23 -14.60 9.56 -4.37
N ASP A 24 -13.55 8.81 -4.03
CA ASP A 24 -13.31 8.33 -2.66
C ASP A 24 -11.85 7.92 -2.41
N ASP A 25 -11.59 7.49 -1.18
CA ASP A 25 -10.26 7.07 -0.75
C ASP A 25 -9.78 5.74 -1.36
N TYR A 26 -10.68 4.91 -1.91
CA TYR A 26 -10.30 3.72 -2.66
C TYR A 26 -9.77 4.11 -4.05
N ALA A 27 -10.44 5.04 -4.72
CA ALA A 27 -9.98 5.58 -6.00
C ALA A 27 -8.63 6.30 -5.87
N CYS A 28 -8.36 6.99 -4.75
CA CYS A 28 -7.03 7.57 -4.46
C CYS A 28 -5.93 6.51 -4.37
N ILE A 29 -6.21 5.37 -3.72
CA ILE A 29 -5.26 4.24 -3.63
C ILE A 29 -4.98 3.68 -5.03
N GLU A 30 -6.02 3.48 -5.83
CA GLU A 30 -5.89 2.96 -7.19
C GLU A 30 -5.13 3.92 -8.11
N PHE A 31 -5.38 5.22 -8.01
CA PHE A 31 -4.68 6.26 -8.76
C PHE A 31 -3.17 6.22 -8.52
N GLN A 32 -2.75 6.16 -7.25
CA GLN A 32 -1.33 6.07 -6.91
C GLN A 32 -0.72 4.70 -7.30
N GLY A 33 -1.47 3.61 -7.15
CA GLY A 33 -1.05 2.29 -7.61
C GLY A 33 -0.81 2.27 -9.12
N LYS A 34 -1.70 2.88 -9.91
CA LYS A 34 -1.54 3.04 -11.35
C LYS A 34 -0.31 3.88 -11.69
N TYR A 35 -0.11 5.03 -11.05
CA TYR A 35 1.06 5.88 -11.27
C TYR A 35 2.37 5.10 -11.04
N THR A 36 2.43 4.30 -9.98
CA THR A 36 3.59 3.45 -9.67
C THR A 36 3.85 2.43 -10.78
N MET A 37 2.81 1.77 -11.28
CA MET A 37 2.92 0.84 -12.42
C MET A 37 3.37 1.54 -13.71
N ASP A 38 2.85 2.74 -13.98
CA ASP A 38 3.24 3.54 -15.14
C ASP A 38 4.75 3.87 -15.09
N LEU A 39 5.29 4.23 -13.91
CA LEU A 39 6.73 4.46 -13.73
C LEU A 39 7.56 3.19 -13.87
N MET A 40 7.12 2.07 -13.29
CA MET A 40 7.82 0.78 -13.40
C MET A 40 8.00 0.38 -14.87
N ALA A 41 6.95 0.57 -15.68
CA ALA A 41 6.96 0.25 -17.11
C ALA A 41 7.97 1.05 -17.94
N LEU A 42 8.53 2.15 -17.39
CA LEU A 42 9.54 2.99 -18.04
C LEU A 42 10.98 2.58 -17.68
N THR A 43 11.15 1.50 -16.90
CA THR A 43 12.44 1.06 -16.38
C THR A 43 12.61 -0.45 -16.53
N ASP A 44 13.79 -0.96 -16.16
CA ASP A 44 14.07 -2.39 -16.02
C ASP A 44 13.71 -2.95 -14.64
N TYR A 45 13.02 -2.16 -13.80
CA TYR A 45 12.54 -2.62 -12.51
C TYR A 45 11.59 -3.83 -12.70
N PRO A 46 11.75 -4.93 -11.94
CA PRO A 46 10.90 -6.11 -12.10
C PRO A 46 9.42 -5.75 -11.97
N PRO A 47 8.59 -6.05 -12.98
CA PRO A 47 7.19 -5.68 -12.92
C PRO A 47 6.48 -6.51 -11.86
N PHE A 48 5.63 -5.86 -11.09
CA PHE A 48 4.62 -6.53 -10.26
C PHE A 48 3.30 -5.77 -10.35
N ASP A 49 2.21 -6.51 -10.18
CA ASP A 49 0.86 -5.94 -10.21
C ASP A 49 0.55 -5.28 -8.86
N CYS A 50 0.42 -3.96 -8.85
CA CYS A 50 0.06 -3.20 -7.65
C CYS A 50 -1.38 -3.47 -7.19
N ALA A 51 -2.24 -4.14 -7.96
CA ALA A 51 -3.60 -4.48 -7.54
C ALA A 51 -3.62 -5.31 -6.25
N GLY A 52 -2.63 -6.20 -6.06
CA GLY A 52 -2.47 -6.95 -4.80
C GLY A 52 -2.16 -6.05 -3.60
N SER A 53 -1.34 -5.02 -3.80
CA SER A 53 -1.05 -4.00 -2.78
C SER A 53 -2.26 -3.11 -2.51
N ASN A 54 -3.03 -2.74 -3.54
CA ASN A 54 -4.26 -1.96 -3.40
C ASN A 54 -5.29 -2.70 -2.53
N GLU A 55 -5.49 -4.00 -2.77
CA GLU A 55 -6.38 -4.83 -1.95
C GLU A 55 -5.93 -4.84 -0.48
N ALA A 56 -4.63 -4.93 -0.20
CA ALA A 56 -4.12 -4.84 1.17
C ALA A 56 -4.46 -3.49 1.82
N PHE A 57 -4.34 -2.37 1.10
CA PHE A 57 -4.77 -1.06 1.59
C PHE A 57 -6.29 -0.97 1.81
N PHE A 58 -7.09 -1.60 0.94
CA PHE A 58 -8.55 -1.66 1.12
C PHE A 58 -8.92 -2.37 2.41
N GLN A 59 -8.28 -3.50 2.70
CA GLN A 59 -8.48 -4.25 3.94
C GLN A 59 -7.98 -3.46 5.16
N TRP A 60 -6.80 -2.87 5.10
CA TRP A 60 -6.27 -1.99 6.16
C TRP A 60 -7.26 -0.88 6.53
N LYS A 61 -7.88 -0.25 5.52
CA LYS A 61 -8.88 0.80 5.72
C LYS A 61 -10.16 0.27 6.38
N LYS A 62 -10.61 -0.93 6.00
CA LYS A 62 -11.74 -1.61 6.64
C LYS A 62 -11.43 -1.94 8.10
N TYR A 63 -10.27 -2.53 8.41
CA TYR A 63 -9.87 -2.84 9.78
C TYR A 63 -9.77 -1.61 10.67
N LYS A 64 -9.27 -0.48 10.14
CA LYS A 64 -9.26 0.80 10.87
C LYS A 64 -10.67 1.31 11.19
N LYS A 65 -11.63 1.14 10.27
CA LYS A 65 -13.04 1.50 10.49
C LYS A 65 -13.73 0.56 11.47
N GLU A 66 -13.40 -0.74 11.42
CA GLU A 66 -13.93 -1.75 12.31
C GLU A 66 -13.48 -1.52 13.75
N ASN A 67 -12.17 -1.35 13.97
CA ASN A 67 -11.64 -1.01 15.30
C ASN A 67 -10.24 -0.38 15.20
N ILE A 68 -10.18 0.92 15.48
CA ILE A 68 -8.94 1.71 15.42
C ILE A 68 -7.86 1.28 16.42
N MET A 69 -8.22 0.52 17.46
CA MET A 69 -7.27 0.02 18.47
C MET A 69 -6.76 -1.39 18.18
N THR A 70 -7.38 -2.12 17.24
CA THR A 70 -6.98 -3.51 16.90
C THR A 70 -6.61 -3.70 15.45
N PHE A 71 -6.66 -2.68 14.59
CA PHE A 71 -6.35 -2.82 13.15
C PHE A 71 -4.95 -3.37 12.85
N ARG A 72 -4.00 -3.28 13.80
CA ARG A 72 -2.65 -3.87 13.67
C ARG A 72 -2.58 -5.36 13.97
N ASN A 73 -3.65 -5.95 14.51
CA ASN A 73 -3.70 -7.38 14.86
C ASN A 73 -4.08 -8.25 13.65
N HIS A 74 -4.07 -7.71 12.42
CA HIS A 74 -4.50 -8.42 11.22
C HIS A 74 -3.31 -8.63 10.27
N GLY A 75 -3.13 -9.87 9.82
CA GLY A 75 -2.23 -10.21 8.72
C GLY A 75 -2.82 -9.82 7.35
N HIS A 76 -1.94 -9.55 6.39
CA HIS A 76 -2.31 -9.32 4.98
C HIS A 76 -1.63 -10.35 4.08
N LYS A 77 -2.28 -10.66 2.95
CA LYS A 77 -1.70 -11.53 1.92
C LYS A 77 -0.61 -10.78 1.17
N SER A 78 0.57 -11.38 1.07
CA SER A 78 1.68 -10.85 0.27
C SER A 78 1.27 -10.74 -1.20
N ALA A 79 1.40 -9.54 -1.78
CA ALA A 79 1.17 -9.32 -3.21
C ALA A 79 2.22 -10.03 -4.09
N LEU A 80 3.39 -10.36 -3.53
CA LEU A 80 4.50 -11.00 -4.25
C LEU A 80 4.45 -12.52 -4.15
N THR A 81 4.24 -13.05 -2.95
CA THR A 81 4.33 -14.51 -2.70
C THR A 81 2.97 -15.18 -2.54
N GLY A 82 1.91 -14.40 -2.34
CA GLY A 82 0.59 -14.92 -2.01
C GLY A 82 0.47 -15.54 -0.61
N THR A 83 1.55 -15.56 0.18
CA THR A 83 1.53 -16.06 1.56
C THR A 83 0.77 -15.09 2.47
N MET A 84 -0.12 -15.62 3.30
CA MET A 84 -0.79 -14.84 4.35
C MET A 84 0.20 -14.61 5.51
N ALA A 85 0.34 -13.37 5.96
CA ALA A 85 1.09 -13.07 7.18
C ALA A 85 0.39 -13.74 8.39
N PRO A 86 1.13 -14.40 9.30
CA PRO A 86 0.55 -14.97 10.50
C PRO A 86 0.11 -13.87 11.46
N ASP A 87 -0.73 -14.24 12.43
CA ASP A 87 -0.99 -13.39 13.58
C ASP A 87 0.29 -13.22 14.40
N HIS A 88 0.47 -12.05 14.99
CA HIS A 88 1.56 -11.79 15.92
C HIS A 88 1.27 -12.47 17.28
N HIS A 89 2.32 -12.90 18.00
CA HIS A 89 2.19 -13.59 19.29
C HIS A 89 1.59 -12.71 20.41
N THR A 90 1.50 -11.40 20.22
CA THR A 90 0.94 -10.46 21.22
C THR A 90 0.09 -9.39 20.53
N PRO A 91 -1.16 -9.14 20.98
CA PRO A 91 -1.99 -8.04 20.49
C PRO A 91 -1.27 -6.70 20.64
N TRP A 92 -1.44 -5.80 19.65
CA TRP A 92 -0.70 -4.52 19.60
C TRP A 92 -0.84 -3.67 20.87
N ARG A 93 -2.03 -3.67 21.49
CA ARG A 93 -2.28 -2.91 22.73
C ARG A 93 -1.39 -3.36 23.88
N ASP A 94 -1.04 -4.64 23.92
CA ASP A 94 -0.33 -5.26 25.03
C ASP A 94 1.16 -5.51 24.69
N ALA A 95 1.57 -5.30 23.43
CA ALA A 95 2.94 -5.37 22.95
C ALA A 95 3.71 -4.06 23.23
N LEU A 96 4.09 -3.86 24.50
CA LEU A 96 4.75 -2.63 24.97
C LEU A 96 6.27 -2.58 24.71
N ASP A 97 6.89 -3.74 24.50
CA ASP A 97 8.30 -3.85 24.10
C ASP A 97 8.38 -3.76 22.56
N ASP A 98 9.02 -2.71 22.05
CA ASP A 98 9.15 -2.42 20.62
C ASP A 98 10.49 -2.87 20.04
N SER A 99 11.28 -3.65 20.80
CA SER A 99 12.53 -4.23 20.32
C SER A 99 12.32 -5.28 19.23
N LEU A 100 13.32 -5.41 18.36
CA LEU A 100 13.32 -6.43 17.31
C LEU A 100 13.33 -7.83 17.92
N GLU A 101 14.07 -8.01 19.02
CA GLU A 101 14.20 -9.26 19.76
C GLU A 101 12.84 -9.74 20.28
N ALA A 102 12.04 -8.85 20.87
CA ALA A 102 10.70 -9.19 21.35
C ALA A 102 9.71 -9.45 20.19
N TYR A 103 9.85 -8.75 19.05
CA TYR A 103 8.96 -8.89 17.90
C TYR A 103 9.20 -10.18 17.08
N LEU A 104 10.45 -10.67 17.05
CA LEU A 104 10.84 -11.85 16.28
C LEU A 104 10.86 -13.15 17.09
N GLN A 105 10.51 -13.11 18.37
CA GLN A 105 10.49 -14.32 19.20
C GLN A 105 9.51 -15.34 18.61
N THR A 106 9.95 -16.59 18.56
CA THR A 106 9.11 -17.74 18.26
C THR A 106 8.83 -18.48 19.56
N GLU A 107 7.68 -19.13 19.67
CA GLU A 107 7.48 -20.09 20.77
C GLU A 107 8.59 -21.16 20.71
N ASP A 108 9.07 -21.61 21.88
CA ASP A 108 9.91 -22.82 22.00
C ASP A 108 9.09 -24.09 21.70
#